data_AF-A0A5K1HDT0-F1
#
_entry.id   AF-A0A5K1HDT0-F1
#
_cell.length_a   1.000
_cell.length_b   1.000
_cell.length_c   1.000
_cell.angle_alpha   90.00
_cell.angle_beta   90.00
_cell.angle_gamma   90.00
#
_symmetry.space_group_name_H-M   'P 1'
#
loop_
_entity.id
_entity.type
_entity.pdbx_description
1 polymer ?
#
loop_
_entity_poly.entity_id
_entity_poly.type
_entity_poly.pdbx_seq_one_letter_code
_entity_poly.pdbx_strand_id
1 'polypeptide(L)'
;KGADEVSPKEWIRICFDLLEMLKAHKKNIRRATITTFGYIARAIGPQDVLVTLLNNLKVQERQLRVCTTVAIAIVSESCGPFTVLPALMNEYRVQELNVQNGVLKSLAFMFEYIGEMAKDYIYAVTPLLEDALTDRDLVHRQTAAAAIKHLALGVQGFGCEDALIHLLNFIWPNIFETSPHVINSVLEAIEGIRCSVGPGIILMYTLQGLWHPARRVRQIFWRIYNMIYVGSQDSLVPFQPELRDDNFNHYGQPELMMSL
;
A
#
# COMPACT_ATOMS: atom_id res chain seq x y z
N LYS A 1 -29.20 -5.52 19.46
CA LYS A 1 -30.53 -5.24 20.06
C LYS A 1 -30.47 -4.25 21.24
N GLY A 2 -29.34 -4.02 21.90
CA GLY A 2 -29.19 -2.94 22.92
C GLY A 2 -28.44 -1.70 22.44
N ALA A 3 -28.21 -1.54 21.12
CA ALA A 3 -27.50 -0.38 20.59
C ALA A 3 -28.36 0.89 20.62
N ASP A 4 -29.66 0.71 20.37
CA ASP A 4 -30.65 1.79 20.29
C ASP A 4 -31.07 2.32 21.68
N GLU A 5 -30.71 1.61 22.75
CA GLU A 5 -31.01 1.97 24.14
C GLU A 5 -30.03 3.00 24.71
N VAL A 6 -28.88 3.19 24.05
CA VAL A 6 -27.80 4.07 24.50
C VAL A 6 -27.71 5.27 23.56
N SER A 7 -27.61 6.47 24.13
CA SER A 7 -27.53 7.69 23.33
C SER A 7 -26.29 7.70 22.42
N PRO A 8 -26.37 8.23 21.19
CA PRO A 8 -25.22 8.34 20.28
C PRO A 8 -23.99 9.04 20.90
N LYS A 9 -24.23 10.02 21.79
CA LYS A 9 -23.14 10.73 22.50
C LYS A 9 -22.34 9.82 23.41
N GLU A 10 -23.00 8.88 24.08
CA GLU A 10 -22.33 7.94 24.98
C GLU A 10 -21.51 6.93 24.19
N TRP A 11 -22.01 6.50 23.02
CA TRP A 11 -21.24 5.66 22.11
C TRP A 11 -19.97 6.35 21.59
N ILE A 12 -20.05 7.65 21.26
CA ILE A 12 -18.86 8.44 20.86
C ILE A 12 -17.86 8.53 22.03
N ARG A 13 -18.33 8.73 23.27
CA ARG A 13 -17.46 8.72 24.46
C ARG A 13 -16.72 7.39 24.60
N ILE A 14 -17.44 6.27 24.47
CA ILE A 14 -16.85 4.92 24.51
C ILE A 14 -15.85 4.73 23.37
N CYS A 15 -16.12 5.22 22.16
CA CYS A 15 -15.15 5.19 21.05
C CYS A 15 -13.83 5.89 21.40
N PHE A 16 -13.87 7.04 22.08
CA PHE A 16 -12.65 7.73 22.52
C PHE A 16 -11.89 6.92 23.59
N ASP A 17 -12.58 6.36 24.58
CA ASP A 17 -11.95 5.50 25.59
C ASP A 17 -11.30 4.27 24.92
N LEU A 18 -11.94 3.70 23.89
CA LEU A 18 -11.42 2.56 23.13
C LEU A 18 -10.19 2.91 22.26
N LEU A 19 -10.05 4.16 21.79
CA LEU A 19 -8.86 4.57 21.03
C LEU A 19 -7.58 4.43 21.85
N GLU A 20 -7.63 4.75 23.14
CA GLU A 20 -6.48 4.54 24.03
C GLU A 20 -6.19 3.05 24.24
N MET A 21 -7.24 2.22 24.29
CA MET A 21 -7.11 0.78 24.43
C MET A 21 -6.46 0.09 23.23
N LEU A 22 -6.42 0.73 22.05
CA LEU A 22 -5.64 0.25 20.90
C LEU A 22 -4.13 0.26 21.18
N LYS A 23 -3.66 1.04 22.17
CA LYS A 23 -2.25 1.07 22.61
C LYS A 23 -1.91 -0.07 23.58
N ALA A 24 -2.89 -0.85 24.04
CA ALA A 24 -2.67 -1.87 25.07
C ALA A 24 -1.60 -2.89 24.66
N HIS A 25 -0.69 -3.26 25.57
CA HIS A 25 0.40 -4.19 25.28
C HIS A 25 -0.10 -5.61 24.90
N LYS A 26 -1.22 -6.05 25.50
CA LYS A 26 -1.76 -7.39 25.26
C LYS A 26 -2.53 -7.44 23.92
N LYS A 27 -2.13 -8.36 23.04
CA LYS A 27 -2.78 -8.60 21.73
C LYS A 27 -4.28 -8.88 21.85
N ASN A 28 -4.70 -9.63 22.87
CA ASN A 28 -6.11 -9.97 23.08
C ASN A 28 -6.97 -8.73 23.38
N ILE A 29 -6.44 -7.78 24.16
CA ILE A 29 -7.14 -6.51 24.45
C ILE A 29 -7.31 -5.74 23.14
N ARG A 30 -6.22 -5.56 22.38
CA ARG A 30 -6.29 -4.87 21.07
C ARG A 30 -7.30 -5.52 20.13
N ARG A 31 -7.32 -6.86 20.03
CA ARG A 31 -8.31 -7.58 19.19
C ARG A 31 -9.75 -7.33 19.65
N ALA A 32 -10.02 -7.41 20.96
CA ALA A 32 -11.35 -7.14 21.49
C ALA A 32 -11.79 -5.69 21.20
N THR A 33 -10.89 -4.72 21.41
CA THR A 33 -11.11 -3.31 21.10
C THR A 33 -11.43 -3.09 19.62
N ILE A 34 -10.71 -3.74 18.71
CA ILE A 34 -10.95 -3.64 17.26
C ILE A 34 -12.38 -4.12 16.93
N THR A 35 -12.76 -5.29 17.44
CA THR A 35 -14.08 -5.87 17.20
C THR A 35 -15.20 -5.00 17.78
N THR A 36 -15.04 -4.45 18.99
CA THR A 36 -16.04 -3.57 19.59
C THR A 36 -16.16 -2.25 18.82
N PHE A 37 -15.05 -1.69 18.34
CA PHE A 37 -15.06 -0.47 17.53
C PHE A 37 -15.91 -0.65 16.26
N GLY A 38 -15.76 -1.79 15.56
CA GLY A 38 -16.56 -2.12 14.38
C GLY A 38 -18.05 -2.34 14.68
N TYR A 39 -18.41 -2.84 15.86
CA TYR A 39 -19.82 -2.94 16.28
C TYR A 39 -20.43 -1.57 16.58
N ILE A 40 -19.68 -0.68 17.23
CA ILE A 40 -20.15 0.68 17.52
C ILE A 40 -20.33 1.48 16.23
N ALA A 41 -19.38 1.37 15.29
CA ALA A 41 -19.48 2.03 13.98
C ALA A 41 -20.74 1.61 13.20
N ARG A 42 -21.11 0.31 13.26
CA ARG A 42 -22.35 -0.20 12.66
C ARG A 42 -23.62 0.25 13.39
N ALA A 43 -23.52 0.52 14.69
CA ALA A 43 -24.65 0.94 15.52
C ALA A 43 -24.99 2.43 15.36
N ILE A 44 -23.99 3.32 15.46
CA ILE A 44 -24.23 4.78 15.36
C ILE A 44 -24.34 5.22 13.89
N GLY A 45 -23.55 4.58 13.02
CA GLY A 45 -23.30 5.04 11.66
C GLY A 45 -21.87 5.55 11.49
N PRO A 46 -21.22 5.29 10.34
CA PRO A 46 -19.80 5.58 10.14
C PRO A 46 -19.49 7.08 10.11
N GLN A 47 -20.41 7.94 9.65
CA GLN A 47 -20.14 9.36 9.44
C GLN A 47 -19.80 10.11 10.74
N ASP A 48 -20.57 9.88 11.80
CA ASP A 48 -20.34 10.55 13.10
C ASP A 48 -19.01 10.11 13.74
N VAL A 49 -18.68 8.83 13.61
CA VAL A 49 -17.40 8.27 14.09
C VAL A 49 -16.24 8.79 13.24
N LEU A 50 -16.40 8.91 11.92
CA LEU A 50 -15.35 9.41 11.04
C LEU A 50 -15.00 10.87 11.32
N VAL A 51 -15.98 11.76 11.49
CA VAL A 51 -15.72 13.18 11.77
C VAL A 51 -14.86 13.35 13.03
N THR A 52 -15.15 12.58 14.08
CA THR A 52 -14.37 12.62 15.32
C THR A 52 -12.95 12.08 15.14
N LEU A 53 -12.80 10.95 14.42
CA LEU A 53 -11.50 10.37 14.10
C LEU A 53 -10.64 11.28 13.22
N LEU A 54 -11.19 11.85 12.17
CA LEU A 54 -10.49 12.75 11.24
C LEU A 54 -9.95 13.99 11.97
N ASN A 55 -10.76 14.58 12.86
CA ASN A 55 -10.29 15.69 13.69
C ASN A 55 -9.13 15.28 14.62
N ASN A 56 -9.09 14.03 15.08
CA ASN A 56 -8.00 13.51 15.90
C ASN A 56 -6.68 13.33 15.12
N LEU A 57 -6.70 13.31 13.77
CA LEU A 57 -5.47 13.30 12.97
C LEU A 57 -4.66 14.60 13.08
N LYS A 58 -5.28 15.70 13.52
CA LYS A 58 -4.62 17.00 13.75
C LYS A 58 -3.85 17.04 15.09
N VAL A 59 -4.06 16.06 15.97
CA VAL A 59 -3.40 16.02 17.28
C VAL A 59 -1.89 15.78 17.12
N GLN A 60 -1.07 16.50 17.90
CA GLN A 60 0.39 16.45 17.80
C GLN A 60 1.01 15.09 18.19
N GLU A 61 0.37 14.33 19.08
CA GLU A 61 0.88 13.05 19.53
C GLU A 61 0.83 11.99 18.43
N ARG A 62 2.00 11.52 17.99
CA ARG A 62 2.14 10.52 16.92
C ARG A 62 1.37 9.22 17.22
N GLN A 63 1.39 8.75 18.47
CA GLN A 63 0.74 7.47 18.81
C GLN A 63 -0.78 7.56 18.66
N LEU A 64 -1.39 8.67 19.09
CA LEU A 64 -2.83 8.89 18.90
C LEU A 64 -3.20 8.89 17.42
N ARG A 65 -2.40 9.56 16.57
CA ARG A 65 -2.63 9.53 15.11
C ARG A 65 -2.60 8.11 14.57
N VAL A 66 -1.64 7.27 14.97
CA VAL A 66 -1.55 5.87 14.50
C VAL A 66 -2.76 5.04 14.96
N CYS A 67 -3.21 5.20 16.21
CA CYS A 67 -4.41 4.51 16.68
C CYS A 67 -5.66 4.95 15.90
N THR A 68 -5.76 6.24 15.59
CA THR A 68 -6.83 6.78 14.76
C THR A 68 -6.79 6.23 13.34
N THR A 69 -5.62 6.09 12.71
CA THR A 69 -5.53 5.49 11.37
C THR A 69 -5.99 4.03 11.35
N VAL A 70 -5.68 3.27 12.39
CA VAL A 70 -6.15 1.89 12.55
C VAL A 70 -7.67 1.85 12.77
N ALA A 71 -8.21 2.75 13.60
CA ALA A 71 -9.65 2.87 13.82
C ALA A 71 -10.41 3.17 12.52
N ILE A 72 -9.90 4.07 11.68
CA ILE A 72 -10.51 4.40 10.38
C ILE A 72 -10.54 3.16 9.46
N ALA A 73 -9.48 2.35 9.44
CA ALA A 73 -9.45 1.11 8.65
C ALA A 73 -10.51 0.10 9.11
N ILE A 74 -10.71 -0.04 10.44
CA ILE A 74 -11.72 -0.95 11.02
C ILE A 74 -13.14 -0.49 10.70
N VAL A 75 -13.37 0.83 10.73
CA VAL A 75 -14.66 1.41 10.32
C VAL A 75 -14.90 1.13 8.84
N SER A 76 -13.87 1.24 7.99
CA SER A 76 -13.96 0.95 6.56
C SER A 76 -14.30 -0.52 6.28
N GLU A 77 -13.66 -1.46 6.99
CA GLU A 77 -13.96 -2.89 6.90
C GLU A 77 -15.41 -3.19 7.33
N SER A 78 -15.87 -2.59 8.43
CA SER A 78 -17.19 -2.90 9.01
C SER A 78 -18.37 -2.24 8.29
N CYS A 79 -18.18 -1.04 7.74
CA CYS A 79 -19.23 -0.21 7.17
C CYS A 79 -19.11 -0.05 5.64
N GLY A 80 -18.04 -0.56 5.04
CA GLY A 80 -17.77 -0.46 3.60
C GLY A 80 -16.87 0.74 3.24
N PRO A 81 -15.86 0.56 2.36
CA PRO A 81 -14.90 1.62 2.03
C PRO A 81 -15.53 2.83 1.35
N PHE A 82 -16.64 2.66 0.63
CA PHE A 82 -17.36 3.74 -0.06
C PHE A 82 -17.78 4.89 0.86
N THR A 83 -17.95 4.64 2.16
CA THR A 83 -18.33 5.66 3.15
C THR A 83 -17.12 6.45 3.67
N VAL A 84 -15.98 5.77 3.82
CA VAL A 84 -14.76 6.30 4.46
C VAL A 84 -13.84 6.97 3.44
N LEU A 85 -13.70 6.36 2.27
CA LEU A 85 -12.71 6.77 1.27
C LEU A 85 -12.92 8.20 0.78
N PRO A 86 -14.14 8.66 0.41
CA PRO A 86 -14.34 10.05 -0.01
C PRO A 86 -13.98 11.06 1.09
N ALA A 87 -14.29 10.75 2.36
CA ALA A 87 -13.97 11.60 3.49
C ALA A 87 -12.45 11.73 3.70
N LEU A 88 -11.72 10.61 3.61
CA LEU A 88 -10.26 10.61 3.66
C LEU A 88 -9.63 11.40 2.51
N MET A 89 -10.11 11.19 1.28
CA MET A 89 -9.61 11.91 0.11
C MET A 89 -9.86 13.42 0.23
N ASN A 90 -10.98 13.83 0.83
CA ASN A 90 -11.24 15.24 1.10
C ASN A 90 -10.28 15.82 2.15
N GLU A 91 -10.01 15.10 3.25
CA GLU A 91 -9.05 15.54 4.27
C GLU A 91 -7.61 15.61 3.74
N TYR A 92 -7.24 14.79 2.75
CA TYR A 92 -5.92 14.88 2.11
C TYR A 92 -5.69 16.23 1.39
N ARG A 93 -6.76 16.92 0.98
CA ARG A 93 -6.67 18.23 0.33
C ARG A 93 -6.29 19.34 1.32
N VAL A 94 -6.38 19.09 2.62
CA VAL A 94 -5.93 20.02 3.65
C VAL A 94 -4.40 20.07 3.60
N GLN A 95 -3.84 21.27 3.40
CA GLN A 95 -2.38 21.50 3.29
C GLN A 95 -1.66 21.42 4.64
N GLU A 96 -1.91 20.37 5.41
CA GLU A 96 -1.23 20.08 6.67
C GLU A 96 -0.53 18.72 6.57
N LEU A 97 0.81 18.72 6.56
CA LEU A 97 1.64 17.52 6.35
C LEU A 97 1.33 16.39 7.35
N ASN A 98 0.95 16.71 8.58
CA ASN A 98 0.60 15.70 9.58
C ASN A 98 -0.71 14.98 9.24
N VAL A 99 -1.69 15.72 8.73
CA VAL A 99 -2.99 15.20 8.31
C VAL A 99 -2.82 14.35 7.07
N GLN A 100 -2.10 14.85 6.06
CA GLN A 100 -1.82 14.11 4.82
C GLN A 100 -1.09 12.79 5.08
N ASN A 101 -0.04 12.81 5.91
CA ASN A 101 0.65 11.60 6.35
C ASN A 101 -0.25 10.66 7.17
N GLY A 102 -1.21 11.21 7.93
CA GLY A 102 -2.24 10.45 8.63
C GLY A 102 -3.19 9.75 7.66
N VAL A 103 -3.66 10.46 6.63
CA VAL A 103 -4.53 9.91 5.59
C VAL A 103 -3.83 8.80 4.81
N LEU A 104 -2.59 9.00 4.37
CA LEU A 104 -1.82 7.97 3.66
C LEU A 104 -1.62 6.70 4.49
N LYS A 105 -1.36 6.85 5.79
CA LYS A 105 -1.29 5.70 6.71
C LYS A 105 -2.64 5.01 6.91
N SER A 106 -3.72 5.78 7.02
CA SER A 106 -5.08 5.24 7.06
C SER A 106 -5.40 4.46 5.79
N LEU A 107 -5.01 4.96 4.61
CA LEU A 107 -5.17 4.24 3.34
C LEU A 107 -4.37 2.94 3.31
N ALA A 108 -3.12 2.95 3.79
CA ALA A 108 -2.30 1.73 3.85
C ALA A 108 -2.95 0.64 4.71
N PHE A 109 -3.40 0.98 5.92
CA PHE A 109 -4.13 0.03 6.77
C PHE A 109 -5.47 -0.35 6.16
N MET A 110 -6.20 0.59 5.56
CA MET A 110 -7.48 0.27 4.93
C MET A 110 -7.31 -0.78 3.83
N PHE A 111 -6.37 -0.61 2.91
CA PHE A 111 -6.11 -1.58 1.85
C PHE A 111 -5.69 -2.95 2.38
N GLU A 112 -4.92 -2.99 3.48
CA GLU A 112 -4.57 -4.25 4.15
C GLU A 112 -5.79 -4.97 4.71
N TYR A 113 -6.74 -4.25 5.33
CA TYR A 113 -7.91 -4.84 5.97
C TYR A 113 -9.00 -5.23 4.97
N ILE A 114 -9.22 -4.45 3.91
CA ILE A 114 -10.30 -4.70 2.94
C ILE A 114 -9.92 -5.77 1.91
N GLY A 115 -8.62 -6.00 1.68
CA GLY A 115 -8.10 -7.00 0.74
C GLY A 115 -8.69 -6.87 -0.66
N GLU A 116 -9.44 -7.89 -1.08
CA GLU A 116 -10.03 -8.02 -2.43
C GLU A 116 -11.02 -6.91 -2.80
N MET A 117 -11.64 -6.26 -1.80
CA MET A 117 -12.57 -5.16 -2.05
C MET A 117 -11.85 -3.92 -2.62
N ALA A 118 -10.51 -3.85 -2.55
CA ALA A 118 -9.73 -2.73 -3.05
C ALA A 118 -9.86 -2.54 -4.59
N LYS A 119 -10.22 -3.58 -5.33
CA LYS A 119 -10.34 -3.55 -6.80
C LYS A 119 -11.34 -2.52 -7.31
N ASP A 120 -12.41 -2.27 -6.57
CA ASP A 120 -13.46 -1.33 -6.98
C ASP A 120 -13.05 0.14 -6.72
N TYR A 121 -11.97 0.35 -5.95
CA TYR A 121 -11.54 1.68 -5.50
C TYR A 121 -10.19 2.10 -6.08
N ILE A 122 -9.43 1.19 -6.71
CA ILE A 122 -8.06 1.47 -7.19
C ILE A 122 -8.00 2.73 -8.06
N TYR A 123 -8.88 2.83 -9.05
CA TYR A 123 -8.94 3.96 -9.98
C TYR A 123 -9.29 5.30 -9.32
N ALA A 124 -10.09 5.27 -8.24
CA ALA A 124 -10.42 6.48 -7.50
C ALA A 124 -9.21 6.99 -6.71
N VAL A 125 -8.35 6.08 -6.21
CA VAL A 125 -7.24 6.42 -5.33
C VAL A 125 -5.94 6.69 -6.09
N THR A 126 -5.82 6.25 -7.36
CA THR A 126 -4.63 6.45 -8.19
C THR A 126 -4.14 7.91 -8.18
N PRO A 127 -4.97 8.94 -8.45
CA PRO A 127 -4.49 10.32 -8.51
C PRO A 127 -3.95 10.84 -7.17
N LEU A 128 -4.50 10.36 -6.05
CA LEU A 128 -4.01 10.72 -4.71
C LEU A 128 -2.64 10.10 -4.45
N LEU A 129 -2.43 8.84 -4.85
CA LEU A 129 -1.15 8.15 -4.69
C LEU A 129 -0.07 8.71 -5.62
N GLU A 130 -0.44 9.16 -6.82
CA GLU A 130 0.46 9.87 -7.74
C GLU A 130 1.01 11.16 -7.11
N ASP A 131 0.12 12.00 -6.56
CA ASP A 131 0.51 13.23 -5.86
C ASP A 131 1.45 12.91 -4.68
N ALA A 132 1.09 11.90 -3.87
CA ALA A 132 1.90 11.50 -2.73
C ALA A 132 3.28 10.91 -3.09
N LEU A 133 3.41 10.24 -4.22
CA LEU A 133 4.68 9.68 -4.72
C LEU A 133 5.59 10.72 -5.36
N THR A 134 5.02 11.83 -5.86
CA THR A 134 5.77 12.94 -6.46
C THR A 134 6.13 14.04 -5.47
N ASP A 135 5.54 14.00 -4.27
CA ASP A 135 5.83 14.96 -3.21
C ASP A 135 7.31 14.96 -2.81
N ARG A 136 7.79 16.11 -2.30
CA ARG A 136 9.18 16.30 -1.86
C ARG A 136 9.49 15.57 -0.55
N ASP A 137 8.50 15.38 0.32
CA ASP A 137 8.66 14.72 1.61
C ASP A 137 8.88 13.21 1.46
N LEU A 138 9.93 12.72 2.10
CA LEU A 138 10.30 11.31 2.12
C LEU A 138 9.22 10.46 2.81
N VAL A 139 8.54 11.01 3.83
CA VAL A 139 7.51 10.27 4.58
C VAL A 139 6.26 10.05 3.73
N HIS A 140 5.89 11.02 2.90
CA HIS A 140 4.80 10.89 1.92
C HIS A 140 5.09 9.75 0.94
N ARG A 141 6.25 9.78 0.28
CA ARG A 141 6.66 8.72 -0.67
C ARG A 141 6.72 7.35 -0.01
N GLN A 142 7.27 7.26 1.21
CA GLN A 142 7.33 6.02 1.97
C GLN A 142 5.94 5.45 2.27
N THR A 143 5.03 6.28 2.78
CA THR A 143 3.69 5.83 3.18
C THR A 143 2.81 5.53 1.98
N ALA A 144 2.93 6.29 0.89
CA ALA A 144 2.29 5.98 -0.38
C ALA A 144 2.77 4.64 -0.96
N ALA A 145 4.08 4.36 -0.95
CA ALA A 145 4.62 3.07 -1.38
C ALA A 145 4.08 1.91 -0.53
N ALA A 146 3.98 2.10 0.79
CA ALA A 146 3.36 1.10 1.67
C ALA A 146 1.87 0.88 1.35
N ALA A 147 1.11 1.94 1.04
CA ALA A 147 -0.27 1.80 0.61
C ALA A 147 -0.39 1.03 -0.71
N ILE A 148 0.49 1.30 -1.68
CA ILE A 148 0.51 0.61 -2.98
C ILE A 148 0.88 -0.87 -2.83
N LYS A 149 1.79 -1.22 -1.92
CA LYS A 149 2.09 -2.62 -1.59
C LYS A 149 0.82 -3.38 -1.20
N HIS A 150 0.06 -2.87 -0.24
CA HIS A 150 -1.16 -3.53 0.24
C HIS A 150 -2.26 -3.53 -0.82
N LEU A 151 -2.40 -2.43 -1.55
CA LEU A 151 -3.32 -2.31 -2.68
C LEU A 151 -3.02 -3.38 -3.73
N ALA A 152 -1.77 -3.48 -4.19
CA ALA A 152 -1.35 -4.45 -5.19
C ALA A 152 -1.66 -5.88 -4.75
N LEU A 153 -1.21 -6.28 -3.56
CA LEU A 153 -1.49 -7.62 -3.02
C LEU A 153 -3.00 -7.91 -2.88
N GLY A 154 -3.81 -6.91 -2.55
CA GLY A 154 -5.26 -7.04 -2.46
C GLY A 154 -5.97 -7.20 -3.81
N VAL A 155 -5.43 -6.61 -4.88
CA VAL A 155 -6.05 -6.64 -6.22
C VAL A 155 -5.48 -7.70 -7.17
N GLN A 156 -4.62 -8.59 -6.67
CA GLN A 156 -4.02 -9.65 -7.48
C GLN A 156 -5.11 -10.53 -8.15
N GLY A 157 -5.03 -10.67 -9.47
CA GLY A 157 -5.95 -11.52 -10.25
C GLY A 157 -7.33 -10.91 -10.56
N PHE A 158 -7.56 -9.64 -10.23
CA PHE A 158 -8.83 -8.95 -10.52
C PHE A 158 -8.82 -8.08 -11.79
N GLY A 159 -7.74 -8.13 -12.58
CA GLY A 159 -7.64 -7.40 -13.85
C GLY A 159 -7.36 -5.90 -13.72
N CYS A 160 -6.77 -5.45 -12.61
CA CYS A 160 -6.39 -4.05 -12.37
C CYS A 160 -4.90 -3.79 -12.68
N GLU A 161 -4.32 -4.53 -13.62
CA GLU A 161 -2.89 -4.50 -13.94
C GLU A 161 -2.46 -3.15 -14.53
N ASP A 162 -3.34 -2.52 -15.31
CA ASP A 162 -3.15 -1.22 -15.94
C ASP A 162 -2.89 -0.11 -14.91
N ALA A 163 -3.74 -0.02 -13.88
CA ALA A 163 -3.59 0.94 -12.79
C ALA A 163 -2.30 0.68 -11.98
N LEU A 164 -1.94 -0.59 -11.78
CA LEU A 164 -0.70 -0.95 -11.08
C LEU A 164 0.56 -0.64 -11.89
N ILE A 165 0.54 -0.85 -13.21
CA ILE A 165 1.63 -0.45 -14.12
C ILE A 165 1.78 1.07 -14.12
N HIS A 166 0.67 1.80 -14.11
CA HIS A 166 0.72 3.26 -13.99
C HIS A 166 1.36 3.69 -12.66
N LEU A 167 0.95 3.12 -11.52
CA LEU A 167 1.58 3.40 -10.23
C LEU A 167 3.06 2.98 -10.18
N LEU A 168 3.43 1.88 -10.86
CA LEU A 168 4.82 1.45 -10.98
C LEU A 168 5.69 2.53 -11.63
N ASN A 169 5.18 3.26 -12.64
CA ASN A 169 5.91 4.35 -13.28
C ASN A 169 6.25 5.49 -12.31
N PHE A 170 5.41 5.73 -11.29
CA PHE A 170 5.68 6.72 -10.24
C PHE A 170 6.55 6.16 -9.12
N ILE A 171 6.51 4.86 -8.85
CA ILE A 171 7.39 4.22 -7.87
C ILE A 171 8.82 4.09 -8.41
N TRP A 172 8.99 3.77 -9.69
CA TRP A 172 10.28 3.40 -10.26
C TRP A 172 11.39 4.46 -10.10
N PRO A 173 11.14 5.77 -10.24
CA PRO A 173 12.16 6.80 -9.97
C PRO A 173 12.68 6.79 -8.52
N ASN A 174 11.88 6.33 -7.57
CA ASN A 174 12.20 6.31 -6.14
C ASN A 174 13.16 5.18 -5.73
N ILE A 175 13.59 4.30 -6.66
CA ILE A 175 14.56 3.23 -6.36
C ILE A 175 15.95 3.77 -5.96
N PHE A 176 16.27 5.01 -6.29
CA PHE A 176 17.57 5.63 -5.97
C PHE A 176 17.61 6.32 -4.61
N GLU A 177 16.52 6.25 -3.85
CA GLU A 177 16.43 6.78 -2.49
C GLU A 177 17.45 6.14 -1.55
N THR A 178 18.07 6.97 -0.71
CA THR A 178 19.13 6.54 0.21
C THR A 178 18.58 6.18 1.59
N SER A 179 17.42 6.74 1.96
CA SER A 179 16.80 6.50 3.26
C SER A 179 16.37 5.03 3.38
N PRO A 180 16.82 4.29 4.42
CA PRO A 180 16.54 2.86 4.56
C PRO A 180 15.04 2.57 4.69
N HIS A 181 14.27 3.47 5.31
CA HIS A 181 12.84 3.28 5.48
C HIS A 181 12.08 3.46 4.15
N VAL A 182 12.44 4.47 3.36
CA VAL A 182 11.80 4.75 2.07
C VAL A 182 12.14 3.66 1.06
N ILE A 183 13.43 3.32 0.92
CA ILE A 183 13.86 2.32 -0.07
C ILE A 183 13.27 0.94 0.21
N ASN A 184 13.14 0.54 1.48
CA ASN A 184 12.51 -0.73 1.81
C ASN A 184 11.00 -0.71 1.46
N SER A 185 10.29 0.37 1.76
CA SER A 185 8.87 0.50 1.35
C SER A 185 8.69 0.53 -0.17
N VAL A 186 9.59 1.17 -0.91
CA VAL A 186 9.60 1.17 -2.38
C VAL A 186 9.83 -0.23 -2.94
N LEU A 187 10.80 -0.97 -2.41
CA LEU A 187 11.08 -2.33 -2.85
C LEU A 187 9.95 -3.30 -2.52
N GLU A 188 9.33 -3.15 -1.34
CA GLU A 188 8.15 -3.92 -0.96
C GLU A 188 6.95 -3.61 -1.87
N ALA A 189 6.79 -2.35 -2.30
CA ALA A 189 5.76 -1.97 -3.27
C ALA A 189 6.01 -2.61 -4.64
N ILE A 190 7.25 -2.59 -5.13
CA ILE A 190 7.64 -3.27 -6.38
C ILE A 190 7.37 -4.77 -6.29
N GLU A 191 7.65 -5.40 -5.14
CA GLU A 191 7.36 -6.82 -4.93
C GLU A 191 5.85 -7.11 -4.90
N GLY A 192 5.05 -6.25 -4.27
CA GLY A 192 3.58 -6.37 -4.30
C GLY A 192 3.02 -6.24 -5.71
N ILE A 193 3.54 -5.29 -6.50
CA ILE A 193 3.16 -5.11 -7.91
C ILE A 193 3.61 -6.31 -8.74
N ARG A 194 4.80 -6.87 -8.50
CA ARG A 194 5.30 -8.09 -9.17
C ARG A 194 4.32 -9.25 -9.04
N CYS A 195 3.76 -9.47 -7.85
CA CYS A 195 2.76 -10.53 -7.63
C CYS A 195 1.49 -10.34 -8.48
N SER A 196 1.11 -9.09 -8.75
CA SER A 196 -0.18 -8.75 -9.38
C SER A 196 -0.09 -8.61 -10.89
N VAL A 197 0.95 -7.93 -11.37
CA VAL A 197 1.21 -7.64 -12.79
C VAL A 197 2.04 -8.76 -13.44
N GLY A 198 2.80 -9.50 -12.63
CA GLY A 198 3.67 -10.58 -13.08
C GLY A 198 5.15 -10.20 -13.17
N PRO A 199 6.06 -11.21 -13.08
CA PRO A 199 7.49 -10.99 -13.01
C PRO A 199 8.10 -10.51 -14.34
N GLY A 200 7.49 -10.85 -15.48
CA GLY A 200 7.98 -10.46 -16.80
C GLY A 200 8.03 -8.95 -17.00
N ILE A 201 6.96 -8.24 -16.62
CA ILE A 201 6.90 -6.78 -16.76
C ILE A 201 7.95 -6.12 -15.87
N ILE A 202 8.09 -6.53 -14.61
CA ILE A 202 9.12 -5.96 -13.71
C ILE A 202 10.55 -6.28 -14.22
N LEU A 203 10.76 -7.47 -14.79
CA LEU A 203 12.03 -7.82 -15.43
C LEU A 203 12.37 -6.83 -16.56
N MET A 204 11.41 -6.47 -17.41
CA MET A 204 11.63 -5.52 -18.52
C MET A 204 12.09 -4.14 -18.04
N TYR A 205 11.58 -3.65 -16.90
CA TYR A 205 12.09 -2.42 -16.28
C TYR A 205 13.51 -2.61 -15.73
N THR A 206 13.79 -3.79 -15.17
CA THR A 206 15.06 -4.11 -14.51
C THR A 206 16.22 -4.35 -15.49
N LEU A 207 15.96 -4.93 -16.67
CA LEU A 207 17.01 -5.29 -17.63
C LEU A 207 17.90 -4.10 -18.03
N GLN A 208 17.33 -2.89 -18.11
CA GLN A 208 18.04 -1.68 -18.53
C GLN A 208 19.20 -1.30 -17.59
N GLY A 209 19.10 -1.62 -16.29
CA GLY A 209 20.07 -1.18 -15.29
C GLY A 209 21.04 -2.26 -14.80
N LEU A 210 20.84 -3.53 -15.17
CA LEU A 210 21.67 -4.66 -14.70
C LEU A 210 23.16 -4.49 -15.07
N TRP A 211 23.43 -4.13 -16.33
CA TRP A 211 24.79 -3.94 -16.85
C TRP A 211 25.17 -2.47 -17.06
N HIS A 212 24.43 -1.54 -16.47
CA HIS A 212 24.67 -0.10 -16.62
C HIS A 212 26.09 0.30 -16.17
N PRO A 213 26.83 1.20 -16.82
CA PRO A 213 28.24 1.52 -16.49
C PRO A 213 28.44 2.10 -15.07
N ALA A 214 27.45 2.83 -14.55
CA ALA A 214 27.50 3.37 -13.18
C ALA A 214 27.24 2.28 -12.12
N ARG A 215 28.21 2.09 -11.20
CA ARG A 215 28.10 1.11 -10.10
C ARG A 215 26.87 1.32 -9.22
N ARG A 216 26.53 2.57 -8.92
CA ARG A 216 25.36 2.93 -8.09
C ARG A 216 24.05 2.46 -8.72
N VAL A 217 23.94 2.52 -10.05
CA VAL A 217 22.77 2.02 -10.78
C VAL A 217 22.71 0.51 -10.72
N ARG A 218 23.81 -0.18 -11.05
CA ARG A 218 23.84 -1.65 -10.98
C ARG A 218 23.45 -2.18 -9.60
N GLN A 219 23.93 -1.58 -8.52
CA GLN A 219 23.67 -2.05 -7.16
C GLN A 219 22.18 -2.21 -6.85
N ILE A 220 21.36 -1.20 -7.19
CA ILE A 220 19.92 -1.29 -6.92
C ILE A 220 19.20 -2.21 -7.90
N PHE A 221 19.58 -2.19 -9.17
CA PHE A 221 18.97 -3.05 -10.18
C PHE A 221 19.23 -4.53 -9.93
N TRP A 222 20.45 -4.90 -9.51
CA TRP A 222 20.75 -6.27 -9.07
C TRP A 222 19.99 -6.66 -7.81
N ARG A 223 19.77 -5.72 -6.89
CA ARG A 223 18.93 -5.97 -5.70
C ARG A 223 17.48 -6.29 -6.10
N ILE A 224 16.91 -5.52 -7.03
CA ILE A 224 15.56 -5.75 -7.56
C ILE A 224 15.50 -7.08 -8.32
N TYR A 225 16.48 -7.37 -9.19
CA TYR A 225 16.54 -8.64 -9.91
C TYR A 225 16.60 -9.85 -8.98
N ASN A 226 17.43 -9.79 -7.93
CA ASN A 226 17.51 -10.87 -6.94
C ASN A 226 16.18 -11.12 -6.25
N MET A 227 15.41 -10.07 -5.97
CA MET A 227 14.08 -10.16 -5.38
C MET A 227 13.11 -10.89 -6.32
N ILE A 228 13.08 -10.49 -7.61
CA ILE A 228 12.24 -11.13 -8.63
C ILE A 228 12.64 -12.59 -8.83
N TYR A 229 13.95 -12.87 -8.91
CA TYR A 229 14.50 -14.20 -9.11
C TYR A 229 14.11 -15.15 -7.99
N VAL A 230 14.21 -14.71 -6.73
CA VAL A 230 13.77 -15.50 -5.57
C VAL A 230 12.26 -15.73 -5.58
N GLY A 231 11.47 -14.73 -6.01
CA GLY A 231 10.01 -14.81 -5.98
C GLY A 231 9.40 -15.69 -7.07
N SER A 232 9.97 -15.73 -8.27
CA SER A 232 9.36 -16.43 -9.42
C SER A 232 10.39 -16.88 -10.46
N GLN A 233 11.37 -17.68 -10.05
CA GLN A 233 12.46 -18.17 -10.90
C GLN A 233 11.96 -18.82 -12.21
N ASP A 234 11.07 -19.80 -12.12
CA ASP A 234 10.59 -20.54 -13.30
C ASP A 234 9.79 -19.66 -14.25
N SER A 235 9.01 -18.74 -13.70
CA SER A 235 8.21 -17.79 -14.49
C SER A 235 9.06 -16.75 -15.22
N LEU A 236 10.35 -16.62 -14.91
CA LEU A 236 11.24 -15.69 -15.62
C LEU A 236 11.78 -16.27 -16.93
N VAL A 237 11.83 -17.59 -17.09
CA VAL A 237 12.42 -18.25 -18.26
C VAL A 237 11.85 -17.72 -19.58
N PRO A 238 10.51 -17.53 -19.75
CA PRO A 238 9.95 -17.02 -21.00
C PRO A 238 10.27 -15.54 -21.29
N PHE A 239 10.72 -14.77 -20.29
CA PHE A 239 10.95 -13.34 -20.40
C PHE A 239 12.43 -12.96 -20.49
N GLN A 240 13.34 -13.94 -20.43
CA GLN A 240 14.76 -13.67 -20.56
C GLN A 240 15.07 -13.12 -21.96
N PRO A 241 15.94 -12.10 -22.07
CA PRO A 241 16.33 -11.58 -23.37
C PRO A 241 17.18 -12.60 -24.13
N GLU A 242 16.95 -12.72 -25.43
CA GLU A 242 17.83 -13.49 -26.30
C GLU A 242 19.18 -12.79 -26.43
N LEU A 243 20.24 -13.47 -26.00
CA LEU A 243 21.61 -13.01 -26.14
C LEU A 243 22.24 -13.65 -27.38
N ARG A 244 22.95 -12.83 -28.16
CA ARG A 244 23.71 -13.31 -29.32
C ARG A 244 24.99 -13.97 -28.86
N ASP A 245 25.31 -15.10 -29.47
CA ASP A 245 26.59 -15.78 -29.29
C ASP A 245 27.77 -14.84 -29.59
N ASP A 246 28.84 -15.00 -28.83
CA ASP A 246 30.11 -14.35 -29.11
C ASP A 246 31.15 -15.38 -29.60
N ASN A 247 32.37 -14.94 -29.87
CA ASN A 247 33.42 -15.85 -30.36
C ASN A 247 33.83 -16.94 -29.36
N PHE A 248 33.46 -16.81 -28.08
CA PHE A 248 33.92 -17.64 -26.98
C PHE A 248 32.80 -18.47 -26.35
N ASN A 249 31.54 -18.03 -26.45
CA ASN A 249 30.39 -18.55 -25.72
C ASN A 249 29.15 -18.64 -26.61
N HIS A 250 28.43 -19.74 -26.42
CA HIS A 250 27.08 -19.94 -26.96
C HIS A 250 26.06 -19.55 -25.90
N TYR A 251 25.29 -18.48 -26.17
CA TYR A 251 24.27 -17.95 -25.28
C TYR A 251 22.84 -18.27 -25.75
N GLY A 252 22.68 -18.70 -27.00
CA GLY A 252 21.38 -19.09 -27.55
C GLY A 252 20.73 -20.30 -26.84
N GLN A 253 19.40 -20.36 -26.89
CA GLN A 253 18.57 -21.45 -26.36
C GLN A 253 17.84 -22.14 -27.53
N PRO A 254 18.52 -23.01 -28.29
CA PRO A 254 18.00 -23.55 -29.54
C PRO A 254 16.72 -24.39 -29.37
N GLU A 255 16.53 -25.00 -28.19
CA GLU A 255 15.34 -25.80 -27.86
C GLU A 255 14.06 -24.97 -27.85
N LEU A 256 14.13 -23.68 -27.48
CA LEU A 256 12.98 -22.77 -27.47
C LEU A 256 12.56 -22.33 -28.88
N MET A 257 13.45 -22.45 -29.87
CA MET A 257 13.21 -22.04 -31.26
C MET A 257 12.70 -23.19 -32.13
N MET A 258 12.62 -24.41 -31.60
CA MET A 258 12.08 -25.55 -32.32
C MET A 258 10.57 -25.41 -32.47
N SER A 259 10.07 -25.48 -33.71
CA SER A 259 8.65 -25.64 -34.02
C SER A 259 8.42 -27.06 -34.56
N LEU A 260 7.35 -27.71 -34.11
CA LEU A 260 6.92 -29.03 -34.57
C LEU A 260 6.06 -28.92 -35.83
#